data_AF-A0A959LB26-F1
#
_entry.id   AF-A0A959LB26-F1
#
_cell.length_a   1.000
_cell.length_b   1.000
_cell.length_c   1.000
_cell.angle_alpha   90.00
_cell.angle_beta   90.00
_cell.angle_gamma   90.00
#
_symmetry.space_group_name_H-M   'P 1'
#
loop_
_entity.id
_entity.type
_entity.pdbx_description
1 polymer ?
#
loop_
_entity_poly.entity_id
_entity_poly.type
_entity_poly.pdbx_seq_one_letter_code
_entity_poly.pdbx_strand_id
1 'polypeptide(L)'
;MLGFYPFIILIQAFCLYHAYSQKSEQKWFWIIIFFPFVGSVFYLYHNFYSRRNIENLKEGLKESLSKDYSIDKLEKKVKFANTHSNKLELAREYLKKGNTSNALEILQSCNNPLYESDPALIMLLMKAYYQNNDHQEVVKQGN
;
A
#
# COMPACT_ATOMS: atom_id res chain seq x y z
N MET A 1 18.26 15.53 -12.22
CA MET A 1 17.57 16.78 -12.57
C MET A 1 18.18 17.93 -11.75
N LEU A 2 19.22 18.60 -12.27
CA LEU A 2 19.91 19.72 -11.58
C LEU A 2 19.73 21.08 -12.29
N GLY A 3 19.01 21.13 -13.42
CA GLY A 3 19.05 22.28 -14.34
C GLY A 3 18.23 23.51 -13.94
N PHE A 4 17.25 23.40 -13.03
CA PHE A 4 16.31 24.50 -12.74
C PHE A 4 16.66 25.31 -11.48
N TYR A 5 17.56 24.80 -10.64
CA TYR A 5 17.94 25.44 -9.39
C TYR A 5 18.77 26.75 -9.53
N PRO A 6 19.67 26.93 -10.51
CA PRO A 6 20.38 28.21 -10.63
C PRO A 6 19.45 29.35 -11.10
N PHE A 7 18.42 29.03 -11.88
CA PHE A 7 17.46 30.01 -12.39
C PHE A 7 16.56 30.57 -11.28
N ILE A 8 16.09 29.72 -10.35
CA ILE A 8 15.25 30.17 -9.22
C ILE A 8 16.01 31.17 -8.33
N ILE A 9 17.31 30.93 -8.11
CA ILE A 9 18.18 31.78 -7.29
C ILE A 9 18.38 33.15 -7.94
N LEU A 10 18.60 33.20 -9.26
CA LEU A 10 18.77 34.47 -9.98
C LEU A 10 17.52 35.35 -9.91
N ILE A 11 16.34 34.75 -10.10
CA ILE A 11 15.07 35.48 -9.99
C ILE A 11 14.86 35.98 -8.55
N GLN A 12 15.16 35.15 -7.55
CA GLN A 12 15.02 35.55 -6.15
C GLN A 12 15.95 36.71 -5.80
N ALA A 13 17.20 36.69 -6.26
CA ALA A 13 18.16 37.77 -6.06
C ALA A 13 17.69 39.07 -6.73
N PHE A 14 17.13 39.00 -7.94
CA PHE A 14 16.55 40.17 -8.60
C PHE A 14 15.35 40.74 -7.83
N CYS A 15 14.44 39.89 -7.36
CA CYS A 15 13.29 40.32 -6.56
C CYS A 15 13.71 41.00 -5.25
N LEU A 16 14.74 40.47 -4.57
CA LEU A 16 15.30 41.08 -3.37
C LEU A 16 15.96 42.43 -3.66
N TYR A 17 16.73 42.53 -4.75
CA TYR A 17 17.34 43.79 -5.18
C TYR A 17 16.29 44.86 -5.51
N HIS A 18 15.23 44.48 -6.22
CA HIS A 18 14.13 45.37 -6.57
C HIS A 18 13.36 45.84 -5.33
N ALA A 19 13.03 44.91 -4.42
CA ALA A 19 12.39 45.21 -3.13
C ALA A 19 13.23 46.18 -2.27
N TYR A 20 14.56 45.98 -2.25
CA TYR A 20 15.51 46.89 -1.61
C TYR A 20 15.54 48.26 -2.25
N SER A 21 15.60 48.31 -3.59
CA SER A 21 15.63 49.57 -4.35
C SER A 21 14.34 50.38 -4.18
N GLN A 22 13.20 49.72 -3.98
CA GLN A 22 11.90 50.36 -3.73
C GLN A 22 11.62 50.69 -2.26
N LYS A 23 12.56 50.44 -1.34
CA LYS A 23 12.37 50.61 0.11
C LYS A 23 11.10 49.93 0.64
N SER A 24 10.77 48.76 0.09
CA SER A 24 9.57 48.03 0.48
C SER A 24 9.62 47.60 1.95
N GLU A 25 8.45 47.45 2.58
CA GLU A 25 8.37 47.00 3.97
C GLU A 25 9.13 45.70 4.22
N GLN A 26 9.75 45.59 5.41
CA GLN A 26 10.56 44.42 5.82
C GLN A 26 9.82 43.08 5.69
N LYS A 27 8.48 43.07 5.74
CA LYS A 27 7.64 41.89 5.56
C LYS A 27 7.83 41.23 4.18
N TRP A 28 8.06 42.02 3.13
CA TRP A 28 8.24 41.50 1.77
C TRP A 28 9.52 40.70 1.60
N PHE A 29 10.60 41.09 2.30
CA PHE A 29 11.85 40.33 2.30
C PHE A 29 11.67 38.93 2.93
N TRP A 30 10.96 38.85 4.05
CA TRP A 30 10.66 37.58 4.70
C TRP A 30 9.80 36.68 3.81
N ILE A 31 8.79 37.22 3.13
CA ILE A 31 7.96 36.47 2.19
C ILE A 31 8.82 35.90 1.05
N ILE A 32 9.69 36.71 0.43
CA ILE A 32 10.53 36.27 -0.69
C ILE A 32 11.54 35.19 -0.26
N ILE A 33 12.06 35.24 0.97
CA ILE A 33 13.00 34.25 1.50
C ILE A 33 12.30 32.94 1.90
N PHE A 34 11.10 33.00 2.48
CA PHE A 34 10.39 31.80 2.94
C PHE A 34 9.67 31.05 1.82
N PHE A 35 9.22 31.73 0.77
CA PHE A 35 8.53 31.11 -0.36
C PHE A 35 9.31 29.95 -1.04
N PRO A 36 10.62 30.06 -1.36
CA PRO A 36 11.38 28.93 -1.89
C PRO A 36 11.52 27.78 -0.89
N PHE A 37 11.53 28.07 0.41
CA PHE A 37 11.62 27.06 1.45
C PHE A 37 10.33 26.26 1.55
N VAL A 38 9.16 26.92 1.53
CA VAL A 38 7.85 26.25 1.50
C VAL A 38 7.70 25.38 0.26
N GLY A 39 8.13 25.85 -0.90
CA GLY A 39 8.15 25.05 -2.13
C GLY A 39 9.07 23.83 -2.05
N SER A 40 10.24 23.98 -1.43
CA SER A 40 11.20 22.89 -1.22
C SER A 40 10.71 21.87 -0.19
N VAL A 41 10.06 22.33 0.88
CA VAL A 41 9.43 21.48 1.90
C VAL A 41 8.23 20.75 1.30
N PHE A 42 7.38 21.40 0.51
CA PHE A 42 6.29 20.74 -0.20
C PHE A 42 6.82 19.75 -1.24
N TYR A 43 7.88 20.08 -1.97
CA TYR A 43 8.53 19.15 -2.91
C TYR A 43 9.17 17.98 -2.18
N LEU A 44 9.82 18.18 -1.03
CA LEU A 44 10.33 17.07 -0.21
C LEU A 44 9.20 16.25 0.39
N TYR A 45 8.15 16.87 0.90
CA TYR A 45 6.98 16.17 1.42
C TYR A 45 6.28 15.36 0.32
N HIS A 46 5.99 15.98 -0.81
CA HIS A 46 5.40 15.31 -1.96
C HIS A 46 6.35 14.26 -2.52
N ASN A 47 7.59 14.58 -2.85
CA ASN A 47 8.47 13.66 -3.57
C ASN A 47 9.12 12.61 -2.67
N PHE A 48 9.40 12.89 -1.40
CA PHE A 48 10.00 11.93 -0.46
C PHE A 48 8.93 11.12 0.29
N TYR A 49 7.80 11.73 0.68
CA TYR A 49 6.71 11.02 1.37
C TYR A 49 5.78 10.30 0.38
N SER A 50 5.47 10.87 -0.80
CA SER A 50 4.63 10.20 -1.81
C SER A 50 5.35 9.07 -2.55
N ARG A 51 6.67 9.14 -2.78
CA ARG A 51 7.40 8.06 -3.49
C ARG A 51 7.97 6.97 -2.59
N ARG A 52 8.12 7.21 -1.28
CA ARG A 52 8.78 6.25 -0.39
C ARG A 52 7.85 5.44 0.51
N ASN A 53 6.54 5.73 0.62
CA ASN A 53 5.76 5.06 1.67
C ASN A 53 4.31 4.63 1.39
N ILE A 54 3.77 4.69 0.16
CA ILE A 54 2.40 4.18 -0.04
C ILE A 54 2.27 3.17 -1.19
N GLU A 55 2.93 3.38 -2.33
CA GLU A 55 2.83 2.42 -3.46
C GLU A 55 3.99 1.42 -3.50
N ASN A 56 5.24 1.83 -3.23
CA ASN A 56 6.37 0.90 -3.15
C ASN A 56 6.40 0.04 -1.88
N LEU A 57 5.62 0.36 -0.85
CA LEU A 57 5.38 -0.60 0.24
C LEU A 57 4.39 -1.68 -0.20
N LYS A 58 3.40 -1.37 -1.05
CA LYS A 58 2.50 -2.38 -1.64
C LYS A 58 3.19 -3.20 -2.72
N GLU A 59 4.05 -2.61 -3.55
CA GLU A 59 4.74 -3.30 -4.64
C GLU A 59 6.06 -3.96 -4.20
N GLY A 60 6.80 -3.38 -3.26
CA GLY A 60 7.96 -4.02 -2.61
C GLY A 60 7.58 -5.17 -1.68
N LEU A 61 6.34 -5.20 -1.17
CA LEU A 61 5.73 -6.40 -0.59
C LEU A 61 5.26 -7.41 -1.66
N LYS A 62 5.01 -6.97 -2.90
CA LYS A 62 4.60 -7.82 -4.02
C LYS A 62 5.78 -8.47 -4.73
N GLU A 63 6.92 -7.80 -4.85
CA GLU A 63 8.20 -8.42 -5.25
C GLU A 63 8.81 -9.23 -4.10
N SER A 64 8.48 -8.90 -2.84
CA SER A 64 8.69 -9.79 -1.69
C SER A 64 7.54 -10.79 -1.48
N LEU A 65 6.74 -11.08 -2.53
CA LEU A 65 6.27 -12.44 -2.78
C LEU A 65 7.39 -13.28 -3.41
N SER A 66 8.63 -13.02 -2.99
CA SER A 66 9.67 -14.01 -2.74
C SER A 66 9.01 -15.37 -2.58
N LYS A 67 9.28 -16.32 -3.51
CA LYS A 67 8.91 -17.73 -3.41
C LYS A 67 8.84 -18.16 -1.95
N ASP A 68 7.65 -18.10 -1.35
CA ASP A 68 7.51 -18.45 0.04
C ASP A 68 7.51 -19.96 0.05
N TYR A 69 8.64 -20.55 0.42
CA TYR A 69 8.85 -21.98 0.36
C TYR A 69 7.71 -22.75 1.06
N SER A 70 7.12 -22.15 2.09
CA SER A 70 5.94 -22.67 2.77
C SER A 70 4.70 -22.72 1.88
N ILE A 71 4.42 -21.66 1.13
CA ILE A 71 3.29 -21.60 0.19
C ILE A 71 3.52 -22.58 -0.96
N ASP A 72 4.71 -22.58 -1.58
CA ASP A 72 5.04 -23.50 -2.68
C ASP A 72 4.91 -24.98 -2.23
N LYS A 73 5.35 -25.29 -1.01
CA LYS A 73 5.18 -26.63 -0.42
C LYS A 73 3.71 -26.99 -0.24
N LEU A 74 2.89 -26.06 0.25
CA LEU A 74 1.45 -26.29 0.47
C LEU A 74 0.68 -26.37 -0.85
N GLU A 75 1.03 -25.57 -1.85
CA GLU A 75 0.49 -25.67 -3.20
C GLU A 75 0.80 -27.03 -3.82
N LYS A 76 2.05 -27.51 -3.69
CA LYS A 76 2.43 -28.86 -4.12
C LYS A 76 1.65 -29.93 -3.36
N LYS A 77 1.41 -29.76 -2.07
CA LYS A 77 0.62 -30.68 -1.24
C LYS A 77 -0.84 -30.75 -1.70
N VAL A 78 -1.46 -29.62 -2.03
CA VAL A 78 -2.82 -29.56 -2.58
C VAL A 78 -2.88 -30.17 -3.98
N LYS A 79 -1.88 -29.90 -4.84
CA LYS A 79 -1.76 -30.50 -6.18
C LYS A 79 -1.62 -32.02 -6.12
N PHE A 80 -0.86 -32.53 -5.14
CA PHE A 80 -0.70 -33.97 -4.93
C PHE A 80 -1.96 -34.62 -4.32
N ALA A 81 -2.58 -33.95 -3.35
CA ALA A 81 -3.76 -34.44 -2.65
C ALA A 81 -4.74 -33.29 -2.39
N ASN A 82 -5.80 -33.24 -3.19
CA ASN A 82 -6.81 -32.19 -3.19
C ASN A 82 -7.86 -32.38 -2.08
N THR A 83 -7.42 -32.44 -0.82
CA THR A 83 -8.30 -32.64 0.34
C THR A 83 -8.76 -31.32 0.94
N HIS A 84 -9.93 -31.33 1.60
CA HIS A 84 -10.48 -30.15 2.27
C HIS A 84 -9.48 -29.53 3.27
N SER A 85 -8.87 -30.37 4.11
CA SER A 85 -7.87 -29.95 5.11
C SER A 85 -6.64 -29.29 4.48
N ASN A 86 -6.11 -29.83 3.39
CA ASN A 86 -4.94 -29.26 2.70
C ASN A 86 -5.25 -27.89 2.09
N LYS A 87 -6.46 -27.72 1.53
CA LYS A 87 -6.92 -26.43 1.00
C LYS A 87 -7.09 -25.38 2.10
N LEU A 88 -7.69 -25.74 3.24
CA LEU A 88 -7.82 -24.83 4.39
C LEU A 88 -6.45 -24.42 4.94
N GLU A 89 -5.49 -25.35 5.00
CA GLU A 89 -4.11 -25.08 5.42
C GLU A 89 -3.42 -24.07 4.49
N LEU A 90 -3.54 -24.27 3.17
CA LEU A 90 -3.02 -23.35 2.17
C LEU A 90 -3.67 -21.96 2.24
N ALA A 91 -5.00 -21.90 2.36
CA ALA A 91 -5.75 -20.64 2.50
C ALA A 91 -5.35 -19.88 3.78
N ARG A 92 -5.15 -20.58 4.89
CA ARG A 92 -4.68 -19.97 6.15
C ARG A 92 -3.32 -19.32 5.99
N GLU A 93 -2.38 -19.96 5.30
CA GLU A 93 -1.06 -19.37 5.04
C GLU A 93 -1.14 -18.18 4.08
N TYR A 94 -1.98 -18.23 3.04
CA TYR A 94 -2.22 -17.05 2.20
C TYR A 94 -2.75 -15.85 3.01
N LEU A 95 -3.70 -16.06 3.93
CA LEU A 95 -4.21 -14.99 4.80
C LEU A 95 -3.18 -14.44 5.79
N LYS A 96 -2.28 -15.30 6.32
CA LYS A 96 -1.17 -14.85 7.18
C LYS A 96 -0.20 -13.94 6.43
N LYS A 97 -0.02 -14.19 5.14
CA LYS A 97 0.88 -13.42 4.26
C LYS A 97 0.21 -12.20 3.63
N GLY A 98 -1.07 -11.95 3.94
CA GLY A 98 -1.84 -10.84 3.36
C GLY A 98 -2.23 -11.07 1.89
N ASN A 99 -2.06 -12.29 1.36
CA ASN A 99 -2.53 -12.65 0.03
C ASN A 99 -4.00 -13.07 0.09
N THR A 100 -4.86 -12.09 0.38
CA THR A 100 -6.29 -12.31 0.59
C THR A 100 -7.00 -12.80 -0.68
N SER A 101 -6.54 -12.39 -1.85
CA SER A 101 -7.11 -12.79 -3.15
C SER A 101 -6.99 -14.31 -3.39
N ASN A 102 -5.78 -14.88 -3.28
CA ASN A 102 -5.58 -16.32 -3.49
C ASN A 102 -6.25 -17.14 -2.37
N ALA A 103 -6.33 -16.61 -1.16
CA ALA A 103 -7.07 -17.25 -0.07
C ALA A 103 -8.57 -17.37 -0.39
N LEU A 104 -9.20 -16.29 -0.86
CA LEU A 104 -10.62 -16.29 -1.23
C LEU A 104 -10.91 -17.26 -2.36
N GLU A 105 -10.07 -17.31 -3.40
CA GLU A 105 -10.23 -18.23 -4.52
C GLU A 105 -10.25 -19.70 -4.06
N ILE A 106 -9.31 -20.08 -3.20
CA ILE A 106 -9.25 -21.45 -2.67
C ILE A 106 -10.42 -21.76 -1.76
N LEU A 107 -10.79 -20.83 -0.86
CA LEU A 107 -11.91 -21.03 0.07
C LEU A 107 -13.25 -21.11 -0.69
N GLN A 108 -13.45 -20.30 -1.73
CA GLN A 108 -14.61 -20.39 -2.60
C GLN A 108 -14.64 -21.71 -3.38
N SER A 109 -13.48 -22.26 -3.77
CA SER A 109 -13.39 -23.61 -4.36
C SER A 109 -13.77 -24.73 -3.39
N CYS A 110 -13.80 -24.45 -2.08
CA CYS A 110 -14.28 -25.36 -1.04
C CYS A 110 -15.76 -25.17 -0.73
N ASN A 111 -16.43 -24.15 -1.29
CA ASN A 111 -17.82 -23.81 -1.03
C ASN A 111 -18.78 -24.77 -1.75
N ASN A 112 -18.71 -26.02 -1.34
CA ASN A 112 -19.61 -27.10 -1.71
C ASN A 112 -20.63 -27.24 -0.56
N PRO A 113 -21.93 -27.47 -0.83
CA PRO A 113 -22.96 -27.68 0.20
C PRO A 113 -22.60 -28.70 1.29
N LEU A 114 -21.69 -29.62 1.01
CA LEU A 114 -21.16 -30.61 1.97
C LEU A 114 -20.30 -29.99 3.08
N TYR A 115 -19.71 -28.81 2.87
CA TYR A 115 -18.78 -28.15 3.79
C TYR A 115 -19.23 -26.74 4.20
N GLU A 116 -20.41 -26.28 3.74
CA GLU A 116 -20.97 -24.95 4.07
C GLU A 116 -21.11 -24.71 5.58
N SER A 117 -21.24 -25.76 6.39
CA SER A 117 -21.33 -25.67 7.85
C SER A 117 -20.01 -25.94 8.58
N ASP A 118 -18.87 -26.09 7.89
CA ASP A 118 -17.58 -26.26 8.57
C ASP A 118 -17.17 -24.95 9.25
N PRO A 119 -17.11 -24.91 10.60
CA PRO A 119 -16.75 -23.69 11.32
C PRO A 119 -15.35 -23.16 10.93
N ALA A 120 -14.43 -24.05 10.55
CA ALA A 120 -13.09 -23.66 10.13
C ALA A 120 -13.09 -22.92 8.78
N LEU A 121 -13.95 -23.34 7.84
CA LEU A 121 -14.12 -22.69 6.54
C LEU A 121 -14.76 -21.31 6.71
N ILE A 122 -15.84 -21.24 7.49
CA ILE A 122 -16.58 -20.00 7.77
C ILE A 122 -15.68 -18.96 8.44
N MET A 123 -14.89 -19.35 9.45
CA MET A 123 -13.94 -18.44 10.11
C MET A 123 -12.86 -17.90 9.17
N LEU A 124 -12.33 -18.75 8.27
CA LEU A 124 -11.31 -18.33 7.32
C LEU A 124 -11.90 -17.39 6.26
N LEU A 125 -13.12 -17.65 5.78
CA LEU A 125 -13.85 -16.76 4.87
C LEU A 125 -14.11 -15.40 5.52
N MET A 126 -14.63 -15.35 6.75
CA MET A 126 -14.83 -14.09 7.47
C MET A 126 -13.54 -13.29 7.62
N LYS A 127 -12.43 -13.96 7.97
CA LYS A 127 -11.12 -13.30 8.08
C LYS A 127 -10.64 -12.76 6.73
N ALA A 128 -10.87 -13.51 5.65
CA ALA A 128 -10.52 -13.10 4.31
C ALA A 128 -11.33 -11.87 3.86
N TYR A 129 -12.65 -11.89 4.02
CA TYR A 129 -13.52 -10.74 3.67
C TYR A 129 -13.21 -9.50 4.53
N TYR A 130 -12.92 -9.67 5.82
CA TYR A 130 -12.49 -8.58 6.70
C TYR A 130 -11.18 -7.93 6.21
N GLN A 131 -10.17 -8.74 5.85
CA GLN A 131 -8.90 -8.23 5.29
C GLN A 131 -9.08 -7.56 3.92
N ASN A 132 -10.09 -7.96 3.15
CA ASN A 132 -10.40 -7.38 1.84
C ASN A 132 -11.21 -6.07 1.92
N ASN A 133 -11.51 -5.56 3.12
CA ASN A 133 -12.45 -4.44 3.37
C ASN A 133 -13.87 -4.68 2.83
N ASP A 134 -14.23 -5.94 2.56
CA ASP A 134 -15.54 -6.30 2.02
C ASP A 134 -16.48 -6.65 3.17
N HIS A 135 -16.86 -5.62 3.93
CA HIS A 135 -17.62 -5.76 5.17
C HIS A 135 -19.05 -6.28 4.96
N GLN A 136 -19.57 -6.23 3.73
CA GLN A 136 -20.92 -6.72 3.41
C GLN A 136 -21.00 -8.25 3.41
N GLU A 137 -19.98 -8.94 2.89
CA GLU A 137 -19.96 -10.41 2.85
C GLU A 137 -19.58 -11.04 4.21
N VAL A 138 -18.87 -10.32 5.08
CA VAL A 138 -18.59 -10.76 6.47
C VAL A 138 -19.89 -10.97 7.26
N VAL A 139 -20.83 -10.03 7.14
CA VAL A 139 -22.11 -10.06 7.88
C VAL A 139 -23.03 -11.18 7.37
N LYS A 140 -22.94 -11.50 6.07
CA LYS A 140 -23.75 -12.54 5.43
C LYS A 140 -23.35 -13.97 5.83
N GLN A 141 -22.06 -14.19 6.13
CA GLN A 141 -21.52 -15.49 6.57
C GLN A 141 -21.71 -15.75 8.08
N GLY A 142 -22.07 -14.72 8.86
CA GLY A 142 -22.27 -14.81 10.30
C GLY A 142 -23.73 -14.93 10.76
N ASN A 143 -24.70 -14.85 9.84
CA ASN A 143 -26.13 -15.06 10.07
C ASN A 143 -26.53 -16.48 9.64
#